data_AF-D4XSQ0-F1
#
_entry.id   AF-D4XSQ0-F1
#
_cell.length_a   1.000
_cell.length_b   1.000
_cell.length_c   1.000
_cell.angle_alpha   90.00
_cell.angle_beta   90.00
_cell.angle_gamma   90.00
#
_symmetry.space_group_name_H-M   'P 1'
#
loop_
_entity.id
_entity.type
_entity.pdbx_description
1 polymer ?
#
loop_
_entity_poly.entity_id
_entity_poly.type
_entity_poly.pdbx_seq_one_letter_code
_entity_poly.pdbx_strand_id
1 'polypeptide(L)'
;MSEIKTSHEIGSVISEFDELLNNLSEVLKESRPRTDIRSTKLWKIKKDLSNIENLDLDSMAKVSELASKYNTINNIFTNNVAYNKNDLSKIIEGAQNYTQESNENYNDYFFELSMGVRFLLALKNKGISTTVNLDGVCGIIVNDEIAIECKYIHSQSNMVKNIKEAKKQIEKRIDNNQAKYGLIALDLSHICPREKVNNFANSTLNDFIEMYEMLKSKGYIEGNVLSSILHDRNFYKIISSYILSQVETSFYYELGFSYDLGASTKAIIFQSLNSFAFEHNDILIPLSTRGMTYYLNKELNEESELETIKLIHSLVVGI
;
A
#
# COMPACT_ATOMS: atom_id res chain seq x y z
N MET A 1 7.73 -13.13 6.45
CA MET A 1 7.46 -12.27 5.27
C MET A 1 6.13 -12.67 4.68
N SER A 2 5.35 -11.66 4.30
CA SER A 2 3.92 -11.79 4.08
C SER A 2 3.62 -11.02 2.77
N GLU A 3 3.33 -11.75 1.68
CA GLU A 3 3.47 -11.29 0.28
C GLU A 3 2.10 -11.20 -0.43
N ILE A 4 1.87 -10.14 -1.21
CA ILE A 4 0.67 -10.00 -2.04
C ILE A 4 1.06 -9.88 -3.51
N LYS A 5 0.38 -10.67 -4.35
CA LYS A 5 0.40 -10.57 -5.80
C LYS A 5 -0.88 -9.88 -6.28
N THR A 6 -0.73 -8.81 -7.05
CA THR A 6 -1.78 -8.33 -7.95
C THR A 6 -1.26 -8.38 -9.37
N SER A 7 -1.52 -9.50 -10.05
CA SER A 7 -1.58 -9.49 -11.51
C SER A 7 -3.05 -9.30 -11.90
N HIS A 8 -3.55 -8.10 -11.67
CA HIS A 8 -4.81 -7.72 -12.28
C HIS A 8 -4.52 -7.49 -13.75
N GLU A 9 -5.24 -8.20 -14.62
CA GLU A 9 -5.27 -7.80 -16.02
C GLU A 9 -5.68 -6.33 -16.07
N ILE A 10 -5.05 -5.53 -16.93
CA ILE A 10 -5.29 -4.08 -16.96
C ILE A 10 -6.78 -3.75 -17.09
N GLY A 11 -7.55 -4.61 -17.77
CA GLY A 11 -9.00 -4.50 -17.86
C GLY A 11 -9.71 -4.57 -16.51
N SER A 12 -9.29 -5.41 -15.57
CA SER A 12 -9.90 -5.46 -14.23
C SER A 12 -9.52 -4.23 -13.41
N VAL A 13 -8.27 -3.75 -13.50
CA VAL A 13 -7.84 -2.50 -12.86
C VAL A 13 -8.72 -1.33 -13.32
N ILE A 14 -8.97 -1.22 -14.63
CA ILE A 14 -9.81 -0.18 -15.22
C ILE A 14 -11.25 -0.29 -14.70
N SER A 15 -11.83 -1.50 -14.70
CA SER A 15 -13.20 -1.72 -14.25
C SER A 15 -13.40 -1.34 -12.78
N GLU A 16 -12.48 -1.76 -11.90
CA GLU A 16 -12.51 -1.40 -10.48
C GLU A 16 -12.30 0.10 -10.26
N PHE A 17 -11.46 0.74 -11.08
CA PHE A 17 -11.22 2.19 -10.98
C PHE A 17 -12.47 2.98 -11.40
N ASP A 18 -13.21 2.49 -12.39
CA ASP A 18 -14.50 3.06 -12.79
C ASP A 18 -15.55 2.94 -11.69
N GLU A 19 -15.61 1.80 -11.00
CA GLU A 19 -16.45 1.62 -9.82
C GLU A 19 -16.10 2.62 -8.71
N LEU A 20 -14.79 2.81 -8.45
CA LEU A 20 -14.31 3.77 -7.47
C LEU A 20 -14.77 5.20 -7.79
N LEU A 21 -14.66 5.63 -9.04
CA LEU A 21 -15.07 6.97 -9.45
C LEU A 21 -16.58 7.18 -9.26
N ASN A 22 -17.39 6.15 -9.51
CA ASN A 22 -18.83 6.21 -9.25
C ASN A 22 -19.11 6.36 -7.76
N ASN A 23 -18.48 5.53 -6.92
CA ASN A 23 -18.63 5.58 -5.46
C ASN A 23 -18.19 6.94 -4.89
N LEU A 24 -17.04 7.46 -5.33
CA LEU A 24 -16.55 8.77 -4.91
C LEU A 24 -17.44 9.90 -5.41
N SER A 25 -18.03 9.79 -6.61
CA SER A 25 -18.98 10.79 -7.11
C SER A 25 -20.21 10.90 -6.23
N GLU A 26 -20.72 9.79 -5.67
CA GLU A 26 -21.85 9.85 -4.73
C GLU A 26 -21.45 10.52 -3.41
N VAL A 27 -20.26 10.20 -2.86
CA VAL A 27 -19.77 10.88 -1.65
C VAL A 27 -19.61 12.38 -1.87
N LEU A 28 -19.13 12.80 -3.04
CA LEU A 28 -18.95 14.22 -3.36
C LEU A 28 -20.27 14.99 -3.41
N LYS A 29 -21.36 14.39 -3.89
CA LYS A 29 -22.67 15.06 -3.89
C LYS A 29 -23.10 15.47 -2.50
N GLU A 30 -22.69 14.71 -1.49
CA GLU A 30 -23.05 14.96 -0.09
C GLU A 30 -22.06 15.89 0.62
N SER A 31 -20.74 15.66 0.47
CA SER A 31 -19.72 16.40 1.22
C SER A 31 -19.25 17.68 0.51
N ARG A 32 -19.25 17.69 -0.83
CA ARG A 32 -18.78 18.81 -1.66
C ARG A 32 -19.61 18.94 -2.96
N PRO A 33 -20.88 19.34 -2.87
CA PRO A 33 -21.82 19.30 -3.99
C PRO A 33 -21.42 20.14 -5.23
N ARG A 34 -20.44 21.03 -5.10
CA ARG A 34 -19.91 21.85 -6.20
C ARG A 34 -18.72 21.21 -6.93
N THR A 35 -18.17 20.13 -6.42
CA THR A 35 -17.00 19.46 -7.01
C THR A 35 -17.47 18.33 -7.93
N ASP A 36 -17.14 18.44 -9.23
CA ASP A 36 -17.34 17.37 -10.20
C ASP A 36 -16.12 16.45 -10.22
N ILE A 37 -16.32 15.14 -10.01
CA ILE A 37 -15.26 14.12 -10.09
C ILE A 37 -14.47 14.22 -11.40
N ARG A 38 -15.12 14.63 -12.51
CA ARG A 38 -14.50 14.78 -13.84
C ARG A 38 -13.46 15.88 -13.93
N SER A 39 -13.48 16.82 -12.98
CA SER A 39 -12.50 17.90 -12.87
C SER A 39 -11.28 17.53 -12.02
N THR A 40 -11.31 16.37 -11.34
CA THR A 40 -10.27 15.95 -10.39
C THR A 40 -9.12 15.21 -11.08
N LYS A 41 -8.03 15.01 -10.34
CA LYS A 41 -6.88 14.19 -10.80
C LYS A 41 -7.26 12.73 -11.10
N LEU A 42 -8.25 12.17 -10.39
CA LEU A 42 -8.66 10.78 -10.58
C LEU A 42 -9.30 10.58 -11.96
N TRP A 43 -10.01 11.59 -12.47
CA TRP A 43 -10.54 11.54 -13.83
C TRP A 43 -9.44 11.62 -14.89
N LYS A 44 -8.33 12.30 -14.60
CA LYS A 44 -7.16 12.26 -15.49
C LYS A 44 -6.55 10.85 -15.52
N ILE A 45 -6.39 10.22 -14.36
CA ILE A 45 -5.94 8.81 -14.28
C ILE A 45 -6.87 7.91 -15.10
N LYS A 46 -8.19 8.09 -15.01
CA LYS A 46 -9.16 7.36 -15.85
C LYS A 46 -8.89 7.53 -17.35
N LYS A 47 -8.66 8.76 -17.80
CA LYS A 47 -8.38 9.06 -19.22
C LYS A 47 -7.08 8.41 -19.68
N ASP A 48 -6.05 8.46 -18.84
CA ASP A 48 -4.74 7.91 -19.16
C ASP A 48 -4.78 6.37 -19.14
N LEU A 49 -5.50 5.75 -18.20
CA LEU A 49 -5.81 4.32 -18.20
C LEU A 49 -6.57 3.88 -19.48
N SER A 50 -7.53 4.69 -19.93
CA SER A 50 -8.30 4.38 -21.15
C SER A 50 -7.47 4.49 -22.44
N ASN A 51 -6.33 5.17 -22.38
CA ASN A 51 -5.38 5.34 -23.48
C ASN A 51 -4.01 4.78 -23.13
N ILE A 52 -3.96 3.76 -22.26
CA ILE A 52 -2.73 3.31 -21.63
C ILE A 52 -1.67 2.91 -22.66
N GLU A 53 -2.07 2.27 -23.75
CA GLU A 53 -1.19 1.83 -24.85
C GLU A 53 -0.42 2.98 -25.53
N ASN A 54 -0.87 4.23 -25.38
CA ASN A 54 -0.22 5.41 -25.96
C ASN A 54 0.72 6.14 -24.98
N LEU A 55 0.88 5.62 -23.74
CA LEU A 55 1.75 6.20 -22.73
C LEU A 55 3.17 5.61 -22.84
N ASP A 56 4.17 6.39 -22.45
CA ASP A 56 5.51 5.87 -22.21
C ASP A 56 5.54 4.91 -21.01
N LEU A 57 6.59 4.09 -20.90
CA LEU A 57 6.76 3.07 -19.86
C LEU A 57 6.58 3.61 -18.44
N ASP A 58 7.20 4.76 -18.15
CA ASP A 58 7.17 5.33 -16.80
C ASP A 58 5.76 5.83 -16.47
N SER A 59 5.12 6.52 -17.40
CA SER A 59 3.72 6.96 -17.27
C SER A 59 2.78 5.77 -17.11
N MET A 60 2.97 4.69 -17.87
CA MET A 60 2.16 3.49 -17.77
C MET A 60 2.29 2.79 -16.41
N ALA A 61 3.53 2.60 -15.94
CA ALA A 61 3.80 2.06 -14.61
C ALA A 61 3.09 2.90 -13.55
N LYS A 62 3.23 4.22 -13.64
CA LYS A 62 2.75 5.15 -12.62
C LYS A 62 1.22 5.26 -12.60
N VAL A 63 0.59 5.31 -13.77
CA VAL A 63 -0.88 5.33 -13.87
C VAL A 63 -1.48 4.02 -13.35
N SER A 64 -0.85 2.88 -13.66
CA SER A 64 -1.28 1.57 -13.16
C SER A 64 -1.05 1.40 -11.66
N GLU A 65 0.07 1.91 -11.13
CA GLU A 65 0.35 2.02 -9.68
C GLU A 65 -0.78 2.78 -8.99
N LEU A 66 -1.10 3.96 -9.50
CA LEU A 66 -2.11 4.84 -8.92
C LEU A 66 -3.49 4.20 -8.99
N ALA A 67 -3.88 3.64 -10.13
CA ALA A 67 -5.16 2.99 -10.29
C ALA A 67 -5.32 1.82 -9.30
N SER A 68 -4.34 0.92 -9.26
CA SER A 68 -4.35 -0.24 -8.36
C SER A 68 -4.37 0.20 -6.89
N LYS A 69 -3.55 1.21 -6.53
CA LYS A 69 -3.52 1.84 -5.21
C LYS A 69 -4.91 2.36 -4.85
N TYR A 70 -5.54 3.15 -5.70
CA TYR A 70 -6.85 3.74 -5.47
C TYR A 70 -7.98 2.70 -5.39
N ASN A 71 -7.93 1.62 -6.18
CA ASN A 71 -8.93 0.56 -6.15
C ASN A 71 -9.07 -0.10 -4.78
N THR A 72 -8.01 -0.11 -3.96
CA THR A 72 -8.07 -0.63 -2.59
C THR A 72 -9.15 0.06 -1.74
N ILE A 73 -9.48 1.32 -2.04
CA ILE A 73 -10.48 2.15 -1.37
C ILE A 73 -11.90 1.64 -1.65
N ASN A 74 -12.16 0.92 -2.74
CA ASN A 74 -13.48 0.35 -3.04
C ASN A 74 -14.01 -0.50 -1.88
N ASN A 75 -13.10 -1.16 -1.16
CA ASN A 75 -13.45 -1.97 0.00
C ASN A 75 -14.15 -1.19 1.12
N ILE A 76 -13.96 0.13 1.23
CA ILE A 76 -14.67 0.96 2.20
C ILE A 76 -16.18 0.96 1.91
N PHE A 77 -16.54 1.09 0.63
CA PHE A 77 -17.94 1.15 0.19
C PHE A 77 -18.61 -0.22 0.25
N THR A 78 -17.91 -1.29 -0.13
CA THR A 78 -18.49 -2.64 -0.16
C THR A 78 -18.64 -3.26 1.22
N ASN A 79 -17.93 -2.75 2.24
CA ASN A 79 -17.90 -3.33 3.57
C ASN A 79 -18.58 -2.51 4.69
N ASN A 80 -19.29 -1.43 4.36
CA ASN A 80 -19.98 -0.54 5.32
C ASN A 80 -19.05 -0.03 6.45
N VAL A 81 -17.84 0.40 6.10
CA VAL A 81 -16.90 0.99 7.07
C VAL A 81 -17.39 2.36 7.50
N ALA A 82 -17.22 2.74 8.77
CA ALA A 82 -17.45 4.10 9.22
C ALA A 82 -16.25 4.98 8.83
N TYR A 83 -16.48 6.04 8.04
CA TYR A 83 -15.42 6.93 7.58
C TYR A 83 -15.86 8.39 7.57
N ASN A 84 -14.89 9.28 7.76
CA ASN A 84 -15.11 10.71 7.56
C ASN A 84 -15.18 11.02 6.06
N LYS A 85 -16.36 11.46 5.59
CA LYS A 85 -16.57 11.85 4.18
C LYS A 85 -15.65 12.98 3.74
N ASN A 86 -15.21 13.85 4.65
CA ASN A 86 -14.27 14.92 4.32
C ASN A 86 -12.86 14.39 4.09
N ASP A 87 -12.39 13.37 4.80
CA ASP A 87 -11.08 12.78 4.56
C ASP A 87 -11.05 12.02 3.24
N LEU A 88 -12.15 11.35 2.89
CA LEU A 88 -12.33 10.77 1.56
C LEU A 88 -12.38 11.84 0.46
N SER A 89 -12.82 13.07 0.77
CA SER A 89 -12.72 14.15 -0.21
C SER A 89 -11.28 14.65 -0.41
N LYS A 90 -10.40 14.52 0.58
CA LYS A 90 -9.00 14.96 0.47
C LYS A 90 -8.16 14.06 -0.45
N ILE A 91 -8.51 12.78 -0.57
CA ILE A 91 -7.77 11.86 -1.48
C ILE A 91 -7.96 12.18 -2.97
N ILE A 92 -9.04 12.89 -3.33
CA ILE A 92 -9.34 13.29 -4.72
C ILE A 92 -8.68 14.63 -5.10
N GLU A 93 -8.23 15.39 -4.09
CA GLU A 93 -7.53 16.66 -4.25
C GLU A 93 -6.06 16.43 -4.61
N GLY A 94 -5.40 17.46 -5.14
CA GLY A 94 -3.98 17.43 -5.47
C GLY A 94 -3.70 17.68 -6.95
N ALA A 95 -2.43 17.86 -7.29
CA ALA A 95 -2.02 18.17 -8.64
C ALA A 95 -2.25 16.99 -9.59
N GLN A 96 -2.46 17.30 -10.88
CA GLN A 96 -2.63 16.31 -11.95
C GLN A 96 -1.29 15.76 -12.47
N ASN A 97 -0.21 15.86 -11.69
CA ASN A 97 1.14 15.53 -12.13
C ASN A 97 1.67 14.26 -11.44
N TYR A 98 1.87 13.20 -12.24
CA TYR A 98 2.35 11.89 -11.77
C TYR A 98 3.77 11.92 -11.21
N THR A 99 4.60 12.87 -11.65
CA THR A 99 6.02 12.94 -11.26
C THR A 99 6.24 13.50 -9.85
N GLN A 100 5.23 14.16 -9.28
CA GLN A 100 5.29 14.75 -7.93
C GLN A 100 4.38 14.02 -6.94
N GLU A 101 3.77 12.92 -7.35
CA GLU A 101 2.72 12.26 -6.59
C GLU A 101 3.17 11.83 -5.18
N SER A 102 4.40 11.36 -5.03
CA SER A 102 4.90 10.89 -3.74
C SER A 102 5.07 12.01 -2.70
N ASN A 103 5.05 13.28 -3.14
CA ASN A 103 5.17 14.47 -2.28
C ASN A 103 3.82 15.05 -1.87
N GLU A 104 2.72 14.49 -2.38
CA GLU A 104 1.40 15.04 -2.13
C GLU A 104 0.87 14.62 -0.75
N ASN A 105 0.28 15.58 -0.03
CA ASN A 105 -0.25 15.38 1.32
C ASN A 105 -1.43 14.39 1.39
N TYR A 106 -2.05 14.06 0.25
CA TYR A 106 -3.13 13.08 0.23
C TYR A 106 -2.64 11.67 0.57
N ASN A 107 -1.34 11.40 0.45
CA ASN A 107 -0.75 10.10 0.75
C ASN A 107 -0.93 9.71 2.22
N ASP A 108 -0.95 10.68 3.14
CA ASP A 108 -1.26 10.44 4.55
C ASP A 108 -2.66 9.83 4.71
N TYR A 109 -3.66 10.51 4.12
CA TYR A 109 -5.06 10.07 4.16
C TYR A 109 -5.26 8.74 3.43
N PHE A 110 -4.66 8.59 2.26
CA PHE A 110 -4.71 7.34 1.51
C PHE A 110 -4.15 6.19 2.34
N PHE A 111 -2.98 6.37 2.95
CA PHE A 111 -2.33 5.33 3.72
C PHE A 111 -3.18 4.90 4.91
N GLU A 112 -3.75 5.86 5.65
CA GLU A 112 -4.68 5.59 6.75
C GLU A 112 -5.91 4.80 6.30
N LEU A 113 -6.61 5.27 5.26
CA LEU A 113 -7.78 4.59 4.71
C LEU A 113 -7.44 3.16 4.25
N SER A 114 -6.33 3.00 3.51
CA SER A 114 -5.89 1.70 3.00
C SER A 114 -5.52 0.74 4.14
N MET A 115 -4.89 1.24 5.21
CA MET A 115 -4.54 0.42 6.37
C MET A 115 -5.78 0.00 7.15
N GLY A 116 -6.74 0.90 7.35
CA GLY A 116 -8.03 0.59 7.96
C GLY A 116 -8.78 -0.53 7.23
N VAL A 117 -8.85 -0.45 5.91
CA VAL A 117 -9.40 -1.51 5.05
C VAL A 117 -8.69 -2.84 5.27
N ARG A 118 -7.37 -2.86 5.42
CA ARG A 118 -6.64 -4.12 5.62
C ARG A 118 -6.96 -4.78 6.94
N PHE A 119 -7.04 -4.01 8.03
CA PHE A 119 -7.45 -4.55 9.32
C PHE A 119 -8.88 -5.12 9.25
N LEU A 120 -9.79 -4.42 8.57
CA LEU A 120 -11.14 -4.89 8.34
C LEU A 120 -11.14 -6.25 7.61
N LEU A 121 -10.48 -6.33 6.46
CA LEU A 121 -10.46 -7.54 5.63
C LEU A 121 -9.75 -8.69 6.34
N ALA A 122 -8.62 -8.42 6.99
CA ALA A 122 -7.83 -9.43 7.70
C ALA A 122 -8.62 -10.10 8.83
N LEU A 123 -9.39 -9.32 9.59
CA LEU A 123 -10.19 -9.82 10.69
C LEU A 123 -11.50 -10.47 10.20
N LYS A 124 -12.16 -9.90 9.18
CA LYS A 124 -13.32 -10.53 8.53
C LYS A 124 -12.98 -11.90 7.93
N ASN A 125 -11.84 -12.04 7.27
CA ASN A 125 -11.38 -13.32 6.71
C ASN A 125 -11.11 -14.38 7.79
N LYS A 126 -10.93 -13.96 9.05
CA LYS A 126 -10.85 -14.85 10.22
C LYS A 126 -12.20 -15.10 10.89
N GLY A 127 -13.30 -14.61 10.32
CA GLY A 127 -14.65 -14.73 10.88
C GLY A 127 -14.91 -13.82 12.08
N ILE A 128 -14.07 -12.80 12.30
CA ILE A 128 -14.20 -11.88 13.44
C ILE A 128 -15.11 -10.72 13.04
N SER A 129 -16.16 -10.49 13.84
CA SER A 129 -16.97 -9.27 13.72
C SER A 129 -16.07 -8.07 13.96
N THR A 130 -15.92 -7.23 12.94
CA THR A 130 -14.91 -6.16 12.94
C THR A 130 -15.55 -4.82 12.65
N THR A 131 -15.35 -3.88 13.57
CA THR A 131 -15.63 -2.46 13.39
C THR A 131 -14.31 -1.73 13.16
N VAL A 132 -14.29 -0.90 12.13
CA VAL A 132 -13.16 -0.01 11.84
C VAL A 132 -13.71 1.40 11.81
N ASN A 133 -13.15 2.26 12.66
CA ASN A 133 -13.50 3.67 12.74
C ASN A 133 -12.38 4.52 12.13
N LEU A 134 -12.73 5.21 11.03
CA LEU A 134 -11.88 6.16 10.29
C LEU A 134 -12.42 7.60 10.41
N ASP A 135 -13.23 7.90 11.43
CA ASP A 135 -13.87 9.21 11.63
C ASP A 135 -13.03 10.16 12.50
N GLY A 136 -11.89 9.68 13.02
CA GLY A 136 -10.98 10.45 13.87
C GLY A 136 -10.03 11.34 13.07
N VAL A 137 -9.60 12.45 13.68
CA VAL A 137 -8.74 13.48 13.05
C VAL A 137 -7.38 12.94 12.57
N CYS A 138 -6.91 11.79 13.06
CA CYS A 138 -5.74 11.04 12.58
C CYS A 138 -5.68 9.70 13.32
N GLY A 139 -5.97 8.55 12.69
CA GLY A 139 -5.59 7.20 13.14
C GLY A 139 -6.73 6.18 13.32
N ILE A 140 -6.41 4.95 12.89
CA ILE A 140 -7.01 3.63 13.15
C ILE A 140 -7.67 3.34 14.51
N ILE A 141 -8.99 3.15 14.68
CA ILE A 141 -9.51 2.33 15.81
C ILE A 141 -10.19 1.06 15.27
N VAL A 142 -9.73 -0.09 15.76
CA VAL A 142 -10.29 -1.41 15.41
C VAL A 142 -10.88 -2.05 16.67
N ASN A 143 -12.18 -2.37 16.64
CA ASN A 143 -12.92 -3.01 17.74
C ASN A 143 -12.76 -2.34 19.12
N ASP A 144 -12.52 -1.03 19.16
CA ASP A 144 -12.20 -0.27 20.39
C ASP A 144 -11.04 -0.88 21.20
N GLU A 145 -10.18 -1.65 20.52
CA GLU A 145 -9.11 -2.44 21.13
C GLU A 145 -7.73 -2.01 20.60
N ILE A 146 -7.63 -1.78 19.30
CA ILE A 146 -6.35 -1.49 18.65
C ILE A 146 -6.36 -0.05 18.14
N ALA A 147 -5.43 0.77 18.62
CA ALA A 147 -5.10 2.05 18.02
C ALA A 147 -4.00 1.88 16.96
N ILE A 148 -4.21 2.37 15.74
CA ILE A 148 -3.21 2.32 14.67
C ILE A 148 -2.88 3.74 14.24
N GLU A 149 -1.65 4.17 14.50
CA GLU A 149 -1.16 5.47 14.06
C GLU A 149 -0.38 5.32 12.76
N CYS A 150 -0.96 5.83 11.67
CA CYS A 150 -0.37 5.80 10.34
C CYS A 150 0.50 7.03 10.10
N LYS A 151 1.71 6.81 9.55
CA LYS A 151 2.62 7.89 9.12
C LYS A 151 3.16 7.59 7.73
N TYR A 152 2.90 8.46 6.77
CA TYR A 152 3.59 8.42 5.48
C TYR A 152 4.90 9.20 5.61
N ILE A 153 6.04 8.51 5.43
CA ILE A 153 7.34 9.10 5.73
C ILE A 153 7.89 9.84 4.50
N HIS A 154 7.73 11.17 4.51
CA HIS A 154 8.26 12.05 3.46
C HIS A 154 9.77 12.31 3.53
N SER A 155 10.43 12.03 4.66
CA SER A 155 11.88 12.11 4.73
C SER A 155 12.42 11.15 5.77
N GLN A 156 13.55 10.54 5.44
CA GLN A 156 14.22 9.57 6.31
C GLN A 156 14.57 10.21 7.67
N SER A 157 15.11 11.44 7.66
CA SER A 157 15.49 12.18 8.88
C SER A 157 14.31 12.50 9.83
N ASN A 158 13.07 12.50 9.33
CA ASN A 158 11.88 12.74 10.16
C ASN A 158 11.27 11.44 10.71
N MET A 159 11.81 10.27 10.39
CA MET A 159 11.23 8.98 10.77
C MET A 159 11.12 8.82 12.28
N VAL A 160 12.21 9.05 13.02
CA VAL A 160 12.21 8.92 14.49
C VAL A 160 11.27 9.91 15.16
N LYS A 161 11.16 11.14 14.61
CA LYS A 161 10.21 12.14 15.10
C LYS A 161 8.77 11.66 14.92
N ASN A 162 8.41 11.15 13.73
CA ASN A 162 7.09 10.62 13.43
C ASN A 162 6.73 9.41 14.32
N ILE A 163 7.68 8.51 14.59
CA ILE A 163 7.49 7.38 15.50
C ILE A 163 7.21 7.86 16.93
N LYS A 164 7.97 8.85 17.42
CA LYS A 164 7.75 9.45 18.74
C LYS A 164 6.38 10.12 18.86
N GLU A 165 5.93 10.80 17.81
CA GLU A 165 4.60 11.43 17.77
C GLU A 165 3.50 10.36 17.77
N ALA A 166 3.63 9.32 16.94
CA ALA A 166 2.69 8.20 16.89
C ALA A 166 2.58 7.49 18.26
N LYS A 167 3.71 7.23 18.94
CA LYS A 167 3.73 6.65 20.30
C LYS A 167 2.89 7.48 21.28
N LYS A 168 3.09 8.80 21.32
CA LYS A 168 2.32 9.71 22.20
C LYS A 168 0.83 9.72 21.87
N GLN A 169 0.48 9.62 20.59
CA GLN A 169 -0.92 9.55 20.16
C GLN A 169 -1.58 8.26 20.62
N ILE A 170 -0.89 7.11 20.52
CA ILE A 170 -1.33 5.82 21.05
C ILE A 170 -1.56 5.89 22.56
N GLU A 171 -0.58 6.41 23.32
CA GLU A 171 -0.68 6.56 24.78
C GLU A 171 -1.93 7.37 25.16
N LYS A 172 -2.13 8.53 24.52
CA LYS A 172 -3.31 9.37 24.75
C LYS A 172 -4.64 8.67 24.43
N ARG A 173 -4.69 7.84 23.38
CA ARG A 173 -5.90 7.07 23.02
C ARG A 173 -6.23 6.04 24.08
N ILE A 174 -5.22 5.36 24.62
CA ILE A 174 -5.39 4.37 25.69
C ILE A 174 -5.81 5.06 26.99
N ASP A 175 -5.19 6.19 27.36
CA ASP A 175 -5.59 6.98 28.53
C ASP A 175 -7.05 7.45 28.46
N ASN A 176 -7.55 7.71 27.25
CA ASN A 176 -8.94 8.07 26.99
C ASN A 176 -9.88 6.86 26.84
N ASN A 177 -9.43 5.63 27.10
CA ASN A 177 -10.18 4.37 26.95
C ASN A 177 -10.71 4.11 25.52
N GLN A 178 -10.00 4.60 24.49
CA GLN A 178 -10.37 4.39 23.09
C GLN A 178 -9.75 3.13 22.48
N ALA A 179 -8.71 2.59 23.12
CA ALA A 179 -8.01 1.38 22.73
C ALA A 179 -7.34 0.75 23.96
N LYS A 180 -6.94 -0.53 23.85
CA LYS A 180 -6.16 -1.24 24.86
C LYS A 180 -4.65 -1.23 24.59
N TYR A 181 -4.28 -1.23 23.32
CA TYR A 181 -2.88 -1.17 22.87
C TYR A 181 -2.81 -0.52 21.48
N GLY A 182 -1.59 -0.21 21.04
CA GLY A 182 -1.38 0.37 19.71
C GLY A 182 -0.34 -0.30 18.84
N LEU A 183 -0.43 0.03 17.55
CA LEU A 183 0.51 -0.29 16.50
C LEU A 183 0.85 0.99 15.75
N ILE A 184 2.10 1.15 15.36
CA ILE A 184 2.52 2.22 14.46
C ILE A 184 2.60 1.64 13.06
N ALA A 185 1.95 2.25 12.08
CA ALA A 185 2.05 1.86 10.68
C ALA A 185 2.84 2.93 9.92
N LEU A 186 3.92 2.54 9.25
CA LEU A 186 4.74 3.44 8.43
C LEU A 186 4.67 3.06 6.96
N ASP A 187 4.47 4.07 6.12
CA ASP A 187 4.68 3.93 4.68
C ASP A 187 6.03 4.56 4.31
N LEU A 188 6.95 3.73 3.83
CA LEU A 188 8.30 4.11 3.46
C LEU A 188 8.49 4.18 1.94
N SER A 189 7.41 4.12 1.16
CA SER A 189 7.46 4.12 -0.32
C SER A 189 8.17 5.35 -0.88
N HIS A 190 8.05 6.51 -0.21
CA HIS A 190 8.68 7.75 -0.65
C HIS A 190 10.20 7.76 -0.45
N ILE A 191 10.71 7.13 0.61
CA ILE A 191 12.15 7.07 0.91
C ILE A 191 12.83 5.85 0.27
N CYS A 192 12.06 4.99 -0.40
CA CYS A 192 12.57 3.86 -1.14
C CYS A 192 13.40 4.36 -2.36
N PRO A 193 14.63 3.86 -2.58
CA PRO A 193 15.48 4.30 -3.69
C PRO A 193 14.96 3.76 -5.03
N ARG A 194 13.93 4.40 -5.60
CA ARG A 194 13.17 3.93 -6.78
C ARG A 194 14.06 3.57 -7.97
N GLU A 195 15.05 4.39 -8.32
CA GLU A 195 15.96 4.11 -9.44
C GLU A 195 16.76 2.82 -9.24
N LYS A 196 17.33 2.64 -8.04
CA LYS A 196 18.10 1.45 -7.68
C LYS A 196 17.23 0.19 -7.70
N VAL A 197 16.00 0.31 -7.19
CA VAL A 197 15.00 -0.77 -7.20
C VAL A 197 14.56 -1.13 -8.62
N ASN A 198 14.32 -0.13 -9.48
CA ASN A 198 13.98 -0.34 -10.89
C ASN A 198 15.12 -1.04 -11.64
N ASN A 199 16.37 -0.60 -11.45
CA ASN A 199 17.53 -1.22 -12.08
C ASN A 199 17.68 -2.69 -11.66
N PHE A 200 17.48 -3.00 -10.38
CA PHE A 200 17.49 -4.38 -9.88
C PHE A 200 16.35 -5.21 -10.48
N ALA A 201 15.13 -4.68 -10.52
CA ALA A 201 13.97 -5.37 -11.06
C ALA A 201 14.13 -5.69 -12.56
N ASN A 202 14.65 -4.75 -13.35
CA ASN A 202 14.93 -4.95 -14.78
C ASN A 202 16.05 -5.96 -15.00
N SER A 203 17.12 -5.92 -14.20
CA SER A 203 18.17 -6.95 -14.26
C SER A 203 17.60 -8.34 -13.96
N THR A 204 16.77 -8.45 -12.92
CA THR A 204 16.12 -9.71 -12.55
C THR A 204 15.19 -10.20 -13.67
N LEU A 205 14.46 -9.29 -14.33
CA LEU A 205 13.59 -9.65 -15.46
C LEU A 205 14.40 -10.26 -16.60
N ASN A 206 15.53 -9.66 -16.97
CA ASN A 206 16.37 -10.15 -18.06
C ASN A 206 16.83 -11.59 -17.82
N ASP A 207 17.28 -11.90 -16.60
CA ASP A 207 17.67 -13.27 -16.22
C ASP A 207 16.50 -14.25 -16.37
N PHE A 208 15.29 -13.84 -15.98
CA PHE A 208 14.08 -14.66 -16.12
C PHE A 208 13.64 -14.80 -17.59
N ILE A 209 13.79 -13.77 -18.42
CA ILE A 209 13.51 -13.83 -19.86
C ILE A 209 14.37 -14.90 -20.52
N GLU A 210 15.68 -14.91 -20.26
CA GLU A 210 16.59 -15.92 -20.80
C GLU A 210 16.14 -17.35 -20.43
N MET A 211 15.83 -17.56 -19.15
CA MET A 211 15.34 -18.86 -18.66
C MET A 211 14.01 -19.27 -19.30
N TYR A 212 13.06 -18.34 -19.42
CA TYR A 212 11.73 -18.64 -19.92
C TYR A 212 11.69 -18.80 -21.44
N GLU A 213 12.52 -18.08 -22.20
CA GLU A 213 12.69 -18.31 -23.65
C GLU A 213 13.30 -19.69 -23.92
N MET A 214 14.24 -20.15 -23.09
CA MET A 214 14.74 -21.53 -23.17
C MET A 214 13.63 -22.55 -22.95
N LEU A 215 12.76 -22.36 -21.95
CA LEU A 215 11.62 -23.25 -21.68
C LEU A 215 10.60 -23.22 -22.82
N LYS A 216 10.32 -22.04 -23.38
CA LYS A 216 9.44 -21.85 -24.53
C LYS A 216 9.97 -22.56 -25.78
N SER A 217 11.28 -22.48 -26.05
CA SER A 217 11.92 -23.19 -27.17
C SER A 217 11.77 -24.73 -27.11
N LYS A 218 11.54 -25.26 -25.91
CA LYS A 218 11.28 -26.69 -25.65
C LYS A 218 9.79 -27.04 -25.62
N GLY A 219 8.90 -26.07 -25.81
CA GLY A 219 7.45 -26.27 -25.78
C GLY A 219 6.88 -26.44 -24.37
N TYR A 220 7.61 -26.07 -23.31
CA TYR A 220 7.11 -26.17 -21.93
C TYR A 220 6.25 -24.98 -21.48
N ILE A 221 6.32 -23.87 -22.23
CA ILE A 221 5.56 -22.66 -21.97
C ILE A 221 4.78 -22.32 -23.23
N GLU A 222 3.47 -22.19 -23.08
CA GLU A 222 2.58 -21.70 -24.11
C GLU A 222 2.32 -20.20 -23.90
N GLY A 223 2.20 -19.44 -24.99
CA GLY A 223 1.88 -18.01 -24.93
C GLY A 223 3.07 -17.07 -24.72
N ASN A 224 2.83 -15.98 -23.99
CA ASN A 224 3.78 -14.89 -23.82
C ASN A 224 4.74 -15.12 -22.64
N VAL A 225 6.03 -14.91 -22.87
CA VAL A 225 7.09 -15.11 -21.89
C VAL A 225 6.96 -14.16 -20.71
N LEU A 226 6.75 -12.87 -20.98
CA LEU A 226 6.62 -11.85 -19.93
C LEU A 226 5.44 -12.16 -19.00
N SER A 227 4.27 -12.50 -19.55
CA SER A 227 3.11 -12.93 -18.76
C SER A 227 3.45 -14.12 -17.87
N SER A 228 4.17 -15.12 -18.39
CA SER A 228 4.57 -16.30 -17.63
C SER A 228 5.52 -15.95 -16.46
N ILE A 229 6.50 -15.07 -16.69
CA ILE A 229 7.41 -14.57 -15.65
C ILE A 229 6.65 -13.81 -14.57
N LEU A 230 5.70 -12.96 -14.97
CA LEU A 230 4.82 -12.23 -14.05
C LEU A 230 3.78 -13.10 -13.36
N HIS A 231 3.81 -14.42 -13.57
CA HIS A 231 3.11 -15.40 -12.75
C HIS A 231 4.06 -16.25 -11.87
N ASP A 232 5.38 -16.11 -12.04
CA ASP A 232 6.39 -16.83 -11.28
C ASP A 232 6.60 -16.24 -9.89
N ARG A 233 6.28 -17.02 -8.85
CA ARG A 233 6.46 -16.60 -7.45
C ARG A 233 7.91 -16.27 -7.09
N ASN A 234 8.90 -16.90 -7.73
CA ASN A 234 10.30 -16.64 -7.45
C ASN A 234 10.70 -15.24 -7.93
N PHE A 235 10.24 -14.83 -9.12
CA PHE A 235 10.47 -13.50 -9.66
C PHE A 235 9.98 -12.43 -8.69
N TYR A 236 8.73 -12.55 -8.23
CA TYR A 236 8.14 -11.63 -7.24
C TYR A 236 8.88 -11.61 -5.93
N LYS A 237 9.26 -12.79 -5.42
CA LYS A 237 9.92 -12.91 -4.12
C LYS A 237 11.28 -12.22 -4.15
N ILE A 238 12.06 -12.40 -5.21
CA ILE A 238 13.36 -11.75 -5.38
C ILE A 238 13.21 -10.22 -5.35
N ILE A 239 12.30 -9.67 -6.17
CA ILE A 239 12.06 -8.22 -6.23
C ILE A 239 11.55 -7.68 -4.89
N SER A 240 10.58 -8.35 -4.29
CA SER A 240 9.94 -7.90 -3.04
C SER A 240 10.91 -7.95 -1.85
N SER A 241 11.74 -8.99 -1.76
CA SER A 241 12.80 -9.07 -0.75
C SER A 241 13.85 -7.98 -0.93
N TYR A 242 14.21 -7.62 -2.16
CA TYR A 242 15.15 -6.53 -2.41
C TYR A 242 14.59 -5.17 -1.98
N ILE A 243 13.34 -4.88 -2.35
CA ILE A 243 12.62 -3.68 -1.90
C ILE A 243 12.64 -3.58 -0.38
N LEU A 244 12.25 -4.66 0.30
CA LEU A 244 12.23 -4.71 1.76
C LEU A 244 13.60 -4.46 2.36
N SER A 245 14.65 -5.07 1.81
CA SER A 245 16.02 -4.83 2.26
C SER A 245 16.41 -3.35 2.16
N GLN A 246 16.02 -2.64 1.09
CA GLN A 246 16.30 -1.21 0.96
C GLN A 246 15.58 -0.39 2.04
N VAL A 247 14.28 -0.62 2.25
CA VAL A 247 13.53 0.16 3.24
C VAL A 247 13.84 -0.22 4.69
N GLU A 248 14.16 -1.49 4.96
CA GLU A 248 14.70 -1.94 6.26
C GLU A 248 16.03 -1.25 6.55
N THR A 249 16.91 -1.13 5.56
CA THR A 249 18.18 -0.41 5.73
C THR A 249 17.93 1.05 6.12
N SER A 250 17.04 1.75 5.44
CA SER A 250 16.68 3.13 5.79
C SER A 250 16.04 3.24 7.17
N PHE A 251 15.19 2.28 7.54
CA PHE A 251 14.54 2.21 8.84
C PHE A 251 15.56 2.00 9.98
N TYR A 252 16.41 0.98 9.87
CA TYR A 252 17.40 0.66 10.89
C TYR A 252 18.55 1.66 10.95
N TYR A 253 18.85 2.36 9.85
CA TYR A 253 19.82 3.46 9.86
C TYR A 253 19.36 4.60 10.79
N GLU A 254 18.07 4.93 10.79
CA GLU A 254 17.52 6.02 11.60
C GLU A 254 17.14 5.56 13.02
N LEU A 255 16.49 4.40 13.15
CA LEU A 255 15.94 3.93 14.41
C LEU A 255 16.94 3.11 15.24
N GLY A 256 17.88 2.44 14.57
CA GLY A 256 18.72 1.40 15.15
C GLY A 256 17.96 0.08 15.40
N PHE A 257 18.71 -0.96 15.77
CA PHE A 257 18.13 -2.28 16.12
C PHE A 257 17.49 -2.32 17.51
N SER A 258 17.60 -1.25 18.28
CA SER A 258 17.02 -1.15 19.63
C SER A 258 16.35 0.19 19.80
N TYR A 259 15.04 0.14 20.03
CA TYR A 259 14.21 1.31 20.26
C TYR A 259 13.13 0.99 21.28
N ASP A 260 12.89 1.93 22.21
CA ASP A 260 11.86 1.82 23.24
C ASP A 260 10.49 2.27 22.70
N LEU A 261 9.63 1.28 22.40
CA LEU A 261 8.25 1.52 21.98
C LEU A 261 7.31 1.84 23.16
N GLY A 262 7.75 1.67 24.40
CA GLY A 262 6.95 1.78 25.61
C GLY A 262 5.92 0.65 25.75
N ALA A 263 5.31 0.54 26.93
CA ALA A 263 4.38 -0.55 27.26
C ALA A 263 3.10 -0.59 26.39
N SER A 264 2.70 0.54 25.82
CA SER A 264 1.43 0.69 25.11
C SER A 264 1.48 0.28 23.63
N THR A 265 2.67 0.20 23.03
CA THR A 265 2.84 -0.06 21.58
C THR A 265 3.45 -1.43 21.37
N LYS A 266 2.76 -2.31 20.63
CA LYS A 266 3.22 -3.70 20.41
C LYS A 266 4.23 -3.82 19.27
N ALA A 267 4.08 -3.05 18.20
CA ALA A 267 4.97 -3.12 17.05
C ALA A 267 4.91 -1.85 16.18
N ILE A 268 5.95 -1.68 15.36
CA ILE A 268 5.93 -0.84 14.16
C ILE A 268 5.77 -1.78 12.96
N ILE A 269 4.72 -1.62 12.18
CA ILE A 269 4.55 -2.23 10.87
C ILE A 269 5.06 -1.22 9.85
N PHE A 270 5.85 -1.65 8.88
CA PHE A 270 6.28 -0.76 7.82
C PHE A 270 6.24 -1.42 6.45
N GLN A 271 5.92 -0.63 5.44
CA GLN A 271 5.70 -1.08 4.08
C GLN A 271 6.42 -0.22 3.04
N SER A 272 6.52 -0.76 1.83
CA SER A 272 6.91 -0.03 0.63
C SER A 272 6.11 -0.54 -0.57
N LEU A 273 5.33 0.33 -1.18
CA LEU A 273 4.62 0.13 -2.43
C LEU A 273 5.50 0.62 -3.58
N ASN A 274 5.74 -0.24 -4.54
CA ASN A 274 6.55 0.06 -5.71
C ASN A 274 5.84 -0.43 -6.97
N SER A 275 6.10 0.23 -8.08
CA SER A 275 5.57 -0.12 -9.38
C SER A 275 6.65 -0.15 -10.44
N PHE A 276 6.50 -1.08 -11.37
CA PHE A 276 7.37 -1.30 -12.50
C PHE A 276 6.52 -1.33 -13.76
N ALA A 277 7.11 -0.96 -14.90
CA ALA A 277 6.61 -1.37 -16.21
C ALA A 277 7.68 -2.25 -16.82
N PHE A 278 7.30 -3.48 -17.17
CA PHE A 278 8.19 -4.41 -17.82
C PHE A 278 7.79 -4.53 -19.29
N GLU A 279 8.79 -4.51 -20.16
CA GLU A 279 8.61 -4.62 -21.61
C GLU A 279 9.41 -5.81 -22.13
N HIS A 280 8.77 -6.62 -22.98
CA HIS A 280 9.44 -7.66 -23.75
C HIS A 280 8.67 -7.96 -25.04
N ASN A 281 9.33 -7.89 -26.20
CA ASN A 281 8.73 -8.10 -27.52
C ASN A 281 7.46 -7.26 -27.75
N ASP A 282 7.55 -5.94 -27.56
CA ASP A 282 6.46 -4.97 -27.72
C ASP A 282 5.23 -5.22 -26.80
N ILE A 283 5.36 -6.14 -25.84
CA ILE A 283 4.35 -6.38 -24.81
C ILE A 283 4.82 -5.72 -23.53
N LEU A 284 3.97 -4.85 -23.02
CA LEU A 284 4.22 -4.05 -21.84
C LEU A 284 3.23 -4.45 -20.76
N ILE A 285 3.73 -4.81 -19.58
CA ILE A 285 2.90 -5.17 -18.44
C ILE A 285 3.34 -4.35 -17.22
N PRO A 286 2.45 -3.51 -16.65
CA PRO A 286 2.71 -2.85 -15.40
C PRO A 286 2.60 -3.85 -14.25
N LEU A 287 3.47 -3.69 -13.25
CA LEU A 287 3.48 -4.49 -12.04
C LEU A 287 3.53 -3.61 -10.82
N SER A 288 2.58 -3.79 -9.90
CA SER A 288 2.63 -3.21 -8.57
C SER A 288 2.95 -4.28 -7.53
N THR A 289 3.88 -3.99 -6.63
CA THR A 289 4.25 -4.87 -5.52
C THR A 289 4.29 -4.09 -4.21
N ARG A 290 3.91 -4.77 -3.14
CA ARG A 290 4.00 -4.25 -1.77
C ARG A 290 4.86 -5.18 -0.92
N GLY A 291 5.99 -4.64 -0.45
CA GLY A 291 6.72 -5.23 0.65
C GLY A 291 6.14 -4.77 1.98
N MET A 292 5.94 -5.68 2.94
CA MET A 292 5.59 -5.34 4.32
C MET A 292 6.38 -6.23 5.31
N THR A 293 6.85 -5.59 6.38
CA THR A 293 7.60 -6.22 7.47
C THR A 293 7.31 -5.45 8.77
N TYR A 294 8.00 -5.79 9.86
CA TYR A 294 7.72 -5.22 11.17
C TYR A 294 8.94 -5.15 12.09
N TYR A 295 8.84 -4.27 13.09
CA TYR A 295 9.70 -4.18 14.26
C TYR A 295 8.86 -4.45 15.51
N LEU A 296 9.19 -5.49 16.26
CA LEU A 296 8.46 -5.86 17.48
C LEU A 296 8.99 -5.10 18.70
N ASN A 297 8.08 -4.80 19.62
CA ASN A 297 8.49 -4.32 20.94
C ASN A 297 9.17 -5.46 21.72
N LYS A 298 10.38 -5.21 22.21
CA LYS A 298 11.20 -6.18 22.94
C LYS A 298 10.64 -6.51 24.33
N GLU A 299 9.71 -5.70 24.82
CA GLU A 299 9.06 -5.89 26.13
C GLU A 299 7.85 -6.83 26.07
N LEU A 300 7.47 -7.31 24.88
CA LEU A 300 6.38 -8.28 24.76
C LEU A 300 6.78 -9.62 25.38
N ASN A 301 5.82 -10.25 26.05
CA ASN A 301 5.95 -11.67 26.39
C ASN A 301 5.72 -12.54 25.14
N GLU A 302 6.15 -13.80 25.19
CA GLU A 302 6.11 -14.73 24.05
C GLU A 302 4.71 -14.89 23.44
N GLU A 303 3.67 -14.96 24.27
CA GLU A 303 2.28 -15.05 23.81
C GLU A 303 1.85 -13.80 23.03
N SER A 304 2.09 -12.61 23.60
CA SER A 304 1.76 -11.33 22.97
C SER A 304 2.56 -11.09 21.70
N GLU A 305 3.81 -11.55 21.66
CA GLU A 305 4.65 -11.51 20.48
C GLU A 305 4.04 -12.35 19.35
N LEU A 306 3.72 -13.61 19.62
CA LEU A 306 3.12 -14.53 18.63
C LEU A 306 1.76 -14.02 18.12
N GLU A 307 0.91 -13.49 19.00
CA GLU A 307 -0.36 -12.88 18.60
C GLU A 307 -0.15 -11.67 17.69
N THR A 308 0.81 -10.81 18.04
CA THR A 308 1.15 -9.62 17.25
C THR A 308 1.66 -10.02 15.86
N ILE A 309 2.55 -11.00 15.77
CA ILE A 309 3.05 -11.53 14.49
C ILE A 309 1.90 -12.10 13.65
N LYS A 310 1.03 -12.93 14.25
CA LYS A 310 -0.14 -13.53 13.56
C LYS A 310 -1.13 -12.47 13.06
N LEU A 311 -1.29 -11.38 13.80
CA LEU A 311 -2.10 -10.23 13.37
C LEU A 311 -1.44 -9.54 12.17
N ILE A 312 -0.16 -9.17 12.26
CA ILE A 312 0.57 -8.46 11.20
C ILE A 312 0.59 -9.30 9.91
N HIS A 313 0.90 -10.59 10.00
CA HIS A 313 0.90 -11.48 8.84
C HIS A 313 -0.49 -11.67 8.21
N SER A 314 -1.58 -11.41 8.94
CA SER A 314 -2.92 -11.42 8.34
C SER A 314 -3.27 -10.16 7.54
N LEU A 315 -2.46 -9.10 7.66
CA LEU A 315 -2.64 -7.86 6.89
C LEU A 315 -2.15 -7.96 5.43
N VAL A 316 -1.80 -9.18 4.99
CA VAL A 316 -1.53 -9.56 3.59
C VAL A 316 -2.84 -9.66 2.81
N VAL A 317 -3.58 -8.56 2.80
CA VAL A 317 -4.84 -8.38 2.07
C VAL A 317 -4.90 -6.98 1.46
N GLY A 318 -5.91 -6.72 0.63
CA GLY A 318 -6.29 -5.38 0.22
C GLY A 318 -5.30 -4.67 -0.70
N ILE A 319 -4.49 -5.42 -1.44
CA ILE A 319 -3.99 -5.07 -2.77
C ILE A 319 -4.41 -6.27 -3.63
#